data_AF-A0A9X2FA18-F1
#
_entry.id   AF-A0A9X2FA18-F1
#
_cell.length_a   1.000
_cell.length_b   1.000
_cell.length_c   1.000
_cell.angle_alpha   90.00
_cell.angle_beta   90.00
_cell.angle_gamma   90.00
#
_symmetry.space_group_name_H-M   'P 1'
#
loop_
_entity.id
_entity.type
_entity.pdbx_description
1 polymer ?
#
loop_
_entity_poly.entity_id
_entity_poly.type
_entity_poly.pdbx_seq_one_letter_code
_entity_poly.pdbx_strand_id
1 'polypeptide(L)'
;MPIMHYLTRSLIAGVTVLVGCTGSQPNSINAPSKPDHLIMGEGSSISDGLSISNGNVVVIDDQPGIAFATVTPPGQSKRVAYFLVFNHDRPNARVKTEGGSSGSTANTFHTINTFGNECTVEYDVVLKDGTESIETESISISDTEYDSSKGRVFLIDMEATPPSVTQLNLDLPADVPALKEPDATKQFGQDTLNAFRKADKSVDDFCRSIEARGK
;
A
#
# COMPACT_ATOMS: atom_id res chain seq x y z
N MET A 1 -25.23 -35.91 20.93
CA MET A 1 -24.58 -36.26 22.21
C MET A 1 -23.35 -35.36 22.37
N PRO A 2 -23.35 -34.37 23.28
CA PRO A 2 -22.16 -33.61 23.59
C PRO A 2 -21.39 -34.30 24.74
N ILE A 3 -20.10 -34.53 24.52
CA ILE A 3 -19.18 -35.11 25.51
C ILE A 3 -18.70 -33.97 26.42
N MET A 4 -19.13 -34.04 27.67
CA MET A 4 -18.83 -33.09 28.74
C MET A 4 -17.54 -33.55 29.45
N HIS A 5 -16.42 -32.88 29.20
CA HIS A 5 -15.20 -33.13 29.96
C HIS A 5 -15.18 -32.32 31.26
N TYR A 6 -15.39 -33.04 32.36
CA TYR A 6 -15.03 -32.64 33.71
C TYR A 6 -13.50 -32.67 33.86
N LEU A 7 -12.90 -31.61 34.38
CA LEU A 7 -11.55 -31.67 34.94
C LEU A 7 -11.49 -30.98 36.31
N THR A 8 -10.83 -31.72 37.19
CA THR A 8 -10.90 -31.72 38.64
C THR A 8 -9.97 -30.69 39.26
N ARG A 9 -10.38 -30.15 40.41
CA ARG A 9 -9.55 -29.31 41.29
C ARG A 9 -8.31 -30.06 41.80
N SER A 10 -7.16 -29.41 41.78
CA SER A 10 -6.07 -29.69 42.72
C SER A 10 -5.57 -28.38 43.33
N LEU A 11 -5.66 -28.33 44.65
CA LEU A 11 -5.17 -27.28 45.53
C LEU A 11 -3.75 -27.67 45.95
N ILE A 12 -2.75 -26.79 45.74
CA ILE A 12 -1.46 -26.89 46.44
C ILE A 12 -1.12 -25.50 46.98
N ALA A 13 -1.12 -25.40 48.29
CA ALA A 13 -0.52 -24.31 49.05
C ALA A 13 0.98 -24.59 49.21
N GLY A 14 1.83 -23.57 49.09
CA GLY A 14 3.25 -23.76 49.37
C GLY A 14 4.15 -22.55 49.13
N VAL A 15 4.30 -21.76 50.19
CA VAL A 15 5.53 -21.08 50.66
C VAL A 15 6.12 -19.91 49.83
N THR A 16 6.19 -18.79 50.55
CA THR A 16 6.80 -17.49 50.29
C THR A 16 8.32 -17.54 50.16
N VAL A 17 8.88 -16.77 49.22
CA VAL A 17 10.19 -16.11 49.42
C VAL A 17 10.10 -14.68 48.85
N LEU A 18 10.05 -13.70 49.74
CA LEU A 18 10.30 -12.30 49.42
C LEU A 18 11.82 -12.12 49.33
N VAL A 19 12.36 -11.94 48.12
CA VAL A 19 13.71 -11.38 47.94
C VAL A 19 13.52 -9.95 47.46
N GLY A 20 13.79 -9.00 48.34
CA GLY A 20 13.90 -7.60 47.98
C GLY A 20 15.15 -7.38 47.13
N CYS A 21 14.94 -6.99 45.87
CA CYS A 21 15.94 -6.30 45.08
C CYS A 21 15.44 -4.86 44.90
N THR A 22 15.90 -3.96 45.78
CA THR A 22 15.88 -2.52 45.52
C THR A 22 16.87 -2.24 44.40
N GLY A 23 16.37 -2.26 43.17
CA GLY A 23 17.10 -1.85 41.98
C GLY A 23 16.22 -0.90 41.17
N SER A 24 16.19 0.37 41.55
CA SER A 24 15.66 1.43 40.70
C SER A 24 16.63 1.63 39.55
N GLN A 25 16.54 0.82 38.51
CA GLN A 25 17.04 1.20 37.19
C GLN A 25 15.95 2.02 36.50
N PRO A 26 16.20 3.28 36.12
CA PRO A 26 15.42 3.88 35.04
C PRO A 26 15.81 3.11 33.78
N ASN A 27 15.08 2.03 33.48
CA ASN A 27 14.99 1.58 32.11
C ASN A 27 14.22 2.68 31.40
N SER A 28 14.96 3.65 30.85
CA SER A 28 14.54 4.39 29.69
C SER A 28 14.12 3.33 28.68
N ILE A 29 12.81 3.12 28.59
CA ILE A 29 12.19 2.41 27.49
C ILE A 29 12.58 3.26 26.28
N ASN A 30 13.67 2.88 25.61
CA ASN A 30 13.85 3.20 24.21
C ASN A 30 12.70 2.47 23.50
N ALA A 31 11.52 3.08 23.53
CA ALA A 31 10.52 2.80 22.55
C ALA A 31 11.24 3.05 21.21
N PRO A 32 11.30 2.07 20.29
CA PRO A 32 11.76 2.36 18.95
C PRO A 32 10.93 3.54 18.48
N SER A 33 11.56 4.67 18.18
CA SER A 33 10.91 5.73 17.44
C SER A 33 10.31 5.04 16.22
N LYS A 34 8.99 5.07 16.07
CA LYS A 34 8.34 4.56 14.86
C LYS A 34 9.13 5.15 13.67
N PRO A 35 9.52 4.34 12.68
CA PRO A 35 10.33 4.85 11.59
C PRO A 35 9.62 6.06 10.99
N ASP A 36 10.36 7.15 10.75
CA ASP A 36 9.87 8.43 10.22
C ASP A 36 9.29 8.30 8.81
N HIS A 37 9.35 7.10 8.23
CA HIS A 37 8.80 6.76 6.92
C HIS A 37 8.22 5.34 6.93
N LEU A 38 7.20 5.11 6.11
CA LEU A 38 6.70 3.79 5.72
C LEU A 38 7.04 3.59 4.25
N ILE A 39 8.01 2.71 3.97
CA ILE A 39 8.39 2.33 2.62
C ILE A 39 8.28 0.82 2.50
N MET A 40 7.45 0.36 1.59
CA MET A 40 7.24 -1.06 1.30
C MET A 40 7.66 -1.34 -0.14
N GLY A 41 8.56 -2.30 -0.31
CA GLY A 41 9.00 -2.79 -1.61
C GLY A 41 8.06 -3.84 -2.19
N GLU A 42 8.31 -4.21 -3.43
CA GLU A 42 7.49 -5.14 -4.21
C GLU A 42 7.45 -6.55 -3.61
N GLY A 43 6.32 -6.90 -2.99
CA GLY A 43 5.84 -8.27 -2.96
C GLY A 43 5.17 -8.61 -4.30
N SER A 44 5.18 -9.88 -4.73
CA SER A 44 4.47 -10.27 -5.95
C SER A 44 3.82 -11.64 -5.83
N SER A 45 2.78 -11.85 -6.61
CA SER A 45 2.10 -13.14 -6.81
C SER A 45 2.14 -13.49 -8.29
N ILE A 46 2.40 -14.76 -8.59
CA ILE A 46 2.58 -15.24 -9.97
C ILE A 46 1.78 -16.53 -10.19
N SER A 47 0.98 -16.57 -11.24
CA SER A 47 0.34 -17.77 -11.78
C SER A 47 0.32 -17.71 -13.30
N ASP A 48 0.57 -18.83 -13.99
CA ASP A 48 0.55 -18.93 -15.46
C ASP A 48 1.37 -17.84 -16.19
N GLY A 49 2.45 -17.36 -15.57
CA GLY A 49 3.30 -16.29 -16.10
C GLY A 49 2.75 -14.86 -15.89
N LEU A 50 1.51 -14.72 -15.43
CA LEU A 50 0.94 -13.45 -14.97
C LEU A 50 1.50 -13.13 -13.59
N SER A 51 2.21 -12.00 -13.47
CA SER A 51 2.71 -11.48 -12.20
C SER A 51 2.03 -10.17 -11.85
N ILE A 52 1.64 -10.00 -10.59
CA ILE A 52 1.14 -8.74 -10.04
C ILE A 52 1.91 -8.37 -8.77
N SER A 53 2.23 -7.10 -8.60
CA SER A 53 2.84 -6.62 -7.36
C SER A 53 1.78 -6.32 -6.30
N ASN A 54 2.07 -6.67 -5.06
CA ASN A 54 1.28 -6.32 -3.89
C ASN A 54 2.16 -5.42 -3.01
N GLY A 55 1.99 -4.10 -3.09
CA GLY A 55 2.46 -3.20 -2.03
C GLY A 55 3.67 -2.31 -2.27
N ASN A 56 3.80 -1.68 -3.44
CA ASN A 56 4.76 -0.58 -3.56
C ASN A 56 4.18 0.68 -2.91
N VAL A 57 4.76 1.10 -1.77
CA VAL A 57 4.26 2.23 -0.99
C VAL A 57 5.41 3.08 -0.51
N VAL A 58 5.27 4.40 -0.60
CA VAL A 58 6.22 5.40 -0.10
C VAL A 58 5.43 6.47 0.65
N VAL A 59 5.58 6.51 1.96
CA VAL A 59 4.94 7.49 2.84
C VAL A 59 6.04 8.08 3.72
N ILE A 60 6.32 9.36 3.51
CA ILE A 60 7.37 10.10 4.19
C ILE A 60 6.71 11.34 4.79
N ASP A 61 7.08 11.68 6.02
CA ASP A 61 6.57 12.87 6.70
C ASP A 61 6.75 14.12 5.81
N ASP A 62 5.74 14.98 5.81
CA ASP A 62 5.66 16.24 5.05
C ASP A 62 5.77 16.11 3.52
N GLN A 63 5.62 14.91 2.98
CA GLN A 63 5.58 14.65 1.54
C GLN A 63 4.25 14.01 1.13
N PRO A 64 3.86 14.08 -0.16
CA PRO A 64 2.76 13.28 -0.68
C PRO A 64 3.04 11.79 -0.51
N GLY A 65 2.04 11.05 -0.04
CA GLY A 65 2.04 9.60 -0.06
C GLY A 65 1.93 9.08 -1.48
N ILE A 66 2.65 7.99 -1.76
CA ILE A 66 2.67 7.32 -3.05
C ILE A 66 2.33 5.84 -2.82
N ALA A 67 1.45 5.30 -3.65
CA ALA A 67 1.21 3.86 -3.72
C ALA A 67 0.94 3.46 -5.16
N PHE A 68 1.47 2.32 -5.60
CA PHE A 68 1.30 1.88 -6.99
C PHE A 68 1.46 0.37 -7.13
N ALA A 69 0.79 -0.19 -8.12
CA ALA A 69 0.94 -1.60 -8.48
C ALA A 69 1.60 -1.74 -9.86
N THR A 70 2.26 -2.87 -10.07
CA THR A 70 2.83 -3.29 -11.33
C THR A 70 2.21 -4.62 -11.75
N VAL A 71 2.17 -4.84 -13.06
CA VAL A 71 1.71 -6.09 -13.67
C VAL A 71 2.71 -6.51 -14.74
N THR A 72 2.99 -7.80 -14.82
CA THR A 72 3.79 -8.42 -15.89
C THR A 72 2.94 -9.52 -16.51
N PRO A 73 2.30 -9.26 -17.66
CA PRO A 73 1.62 -10.32 -18.42
C PRO A 73 2.65 -11.34 -18.97
N PRO A 74 2.23 -12.58 -19.26
CA PRO A 74 3.11 -13.57 -19.87
C PRO A 74 3.75 -13.03 -21.15
N GLY A 75 5.06 -13.24 -21.34
CA GLY A 75 5.77 -12.80 -22.54
C GLY A 75 5.94 -11.29 -22.70
N GLN A 76 5.44 -10.47 -21.78
CA GLN A 76 5.46 -9.01 -21.87
C GLN A 76 6.32 -8.37 -20.77
N SER A 77 6.75 -7.13 -21.01
CA SER A 77 7.50 -6.35 -20.03
C SER A 77 6.61 -5.94 -18.85
N LYS A 78 7.21 -5.83 -17.66
CA LYS A 78 6.59 -5.26 -16.48
C LYS A 78 6.15 -3.82 -16.77
N ARG A 79 4.95 -3.45 -16.33
CA ARG A 79 4.40 -2.09 -16.42
C ARG A 79 3.66 -1.69 -15.15
N VAL A 80 3.48 -0.38 -14.95
CA VAL A 80 2.63 0.15 -13.89
C VAL A 80 1.15 -0.14 -14.23
N ALA A 81 0.42 -0.71 -13.28
CA ALA A 81 -1.02 -0.98 -13.38
C ALA A 81 -1.82 0.29 -13.02
N TYR A 82 -1.47 0.95 -11.92
CA TYR A 82 -1.98 2.25 -11.52
C TYR A 82 -0.98 2.97 -10.62
N PHE A 83 -1.15 4.28 -10.45
CA PHE A 83 -0.33 5.11 -9.56
C PHE A 83 -1.20 6.06 -8.73
N LEU A 84 -1.00 6.07 -7.42
CA LEU A 84 -1.76 6.88 -6.47
C LEU A 84 -0.83 7.94 -5.85
N VAL A 85 -1.35 9.15 -5.71
CA VAL A 85 -0.77 10.24 -4.93
C VAL A 85 -1.80 10.68 -3.91
N PHE A 86 -1.46 10.70 -2.63
CA PHE A 86 -2.43 11.00 -1.57
C PHE A 86 -1.82 11.86 -0.47
N ASN A 87 -2.64 12.67 0.19
CA ASN A 87 -2.27 13.34 1.44
C ASN A 87 -2.44 12.39 2.62
N HIS A 88 -1.67 12.60 3.69
CA HIS A 88 -1.72 11.76 4.89
C HIS A 88 -1.33 12.51 6.17
N ASP A 89 -1.86 12.07 7.31
CA ASP A 89 -1.40 12.45 8.65
C ASP A 89 -0.40 11.44 9.19
N ARG A 90 0.88 11.70 9.00
CA ARG A 90 1.88 10.93 9.74
C ARG A 90 1.95 11.42 11.19
N PRO A 91 2.21 10.51 12.16
CA PRO A 91 2.56 9.09 12.01
C PRO A 91 1.35 8.12 11.97
N ASN A 92 0.12 8.62 11.77
CA ASN A 92 -1.10 7.82 11.85
C ASN A 92 -1.44 7.07 10.55
N ALA A 93 -0.86 7.50 9.42
CA ALA A 93 -1.03 6.85 8.14
C ALA A 93 -0.65 5.36 8.19
N ARG A 94 -1.58 4.51 7.78
CA ARG A 94 -1.41 3.06 7.62
C ARG A 94 -1.77 2.68 6.21
N VAL A 95 -0.98 1.79 5.63
CA VAL A 95 -1.28 1.21 4.33
C VAL A 95 -1.24 -0.30 4.47
N LYS A 96 -2.31 -0.96 4.06
CA LYS A 96 -2.42 -2.42 3.95
C LYS A 96 -2.41 -2.78 2.47
N THR A 97 -1.66 -3.82 2.13
CA THR A 97 -1.47 -4.24 0.75
C THR A 97 -1.70 -5.74 0.66
N GLU A 98 -2.59 -6.17 -0.22
CA GLU A 98 -2.95 -7.58 -0.43
C GLU A 98 -3.05 -7.86 -1.92
N GLY A 99 -2.97 -9.12 -2.32
CA GLY A 99 -3.21 -9.50 -3.69
C GLY A 99 -2.82 -10.94 -3.94
N GLY A 100 -3.16 -11.42 -5.13
CA GLY A 100 -3.00 -12.82 -5.49
C GLY A 100 -3.03 -13.00 -7.00
N SER A 101 -2.65 -14.20 -7.42
CA SER A 101 -2.82 -14.65 -8.79
C SER A 101 -3.21 -16.12 -8.79
N SER A 102 -4.14 -16.48 -9.66
CA SER A 102 -4.68 -17.82 -9.82
C SER A 102 -5.09 -18.05 -11.27
N GLY A 103 -4.44 -19.00 -11.92
CA GLY A 103 -4.66 -19.28 -13.34
C GLY A 103 -4.42 -18.03 -14.20
N SER A 104 -5.42 -17.69 -15.03
CA SER A 104 -5.45 -16.52 -15.90
C SER A 104 -5.83 -15.21 -15.19
N THR A 105 -5.99 -15.20 -13.86
CA THR A 105 -6.46 -14.02 -13.11
C THR A 105 -5.42 -13.54 -12.10
N ALA A 106 -5.36 -12.23 -11.87
CA ALA A 106 -4.60 -11.65 -10.78
C ALA A 106 -5.28 -10.39 -10.25
N ASN A 107 -5.12 -10.12 -8.97
CA ASN A 107 -5.71 -8.97 -8.30
C ASN A 107 -4.80 -8.40 -7.22
N THR A 108 -4.95 -7.11 -6.94
CA THR A 108 -4.20 -6.42 -5.88
C THR A 108 -5.02 -5.30 -5.25
N PHE A 109 -4.80 -5.08 -3.96
CA PHE A 109 -5.50 -4.12 -3.13
C PHE A 109 -4.51 -3.24 -2.39
N HIS A 110 -4.77 -1.94 -2.36
CA HIS A 110 -4.15 -1.00 -1.42
C HIS A 110 -5.24 -0.32 -0.60
N THR A 111 -5.27 -0.59 0.71
CA THR A 111 -6.13 0.12 1.66
C THR A 111 -5.30 1.16 2.41
N ILE A 112 -5.63 2.43 2.19
CA ILE A 112 -5.01 3.59 2.83
C ILE A 112 -5.93 4.04 3.97
N ASN A 113 -5.39 4.13 5.19
CA ASN A 113 -6.10 4.61 6.36
C ASN A 113 -5.32 5.78 6.98
N THR A 114 -5.90 6.98 6.93
CA THR A 114 -5.27 8.23 7.38
C THR A 114 -6.38 9.29 7.56
N PHE A 115 -6.18 10.27 8.44
CA PHE A 115 -7.19 11.26 8.84
C PHE A 115 -8.51 10.66 9.38
N GLY A 116 -8.49 9.40 9.81
CA GLY A 116 -9.70 8.67 10.20
C GLY A 116 -10.58 8.22 9.03
N ASN A 117 -10.16 8.46 7.78
CA ASN A 117 -10.81 7.97 6.58
C ASN A 117 -10.10 6.72 6.04
N GLU A 118 -10.85 5.91 5.30
CA GLU A 118 -10.36 4.73 4.61
C GLU A 118 -10.64 4.84 3.11
N CYS A 119 -9.65 4.47 2.30
CA CYS A 119 -9.78 4.40 0.85
C CYS A 119 -9.11 3.12 0.36
N THR A 120 -9.86 2.26 -0.32
CA THR A 120 -9.34 1.01 -0.89
C THR A 120 -9.30 1.12 -2.40
N VAL A 121 -8.13 0.87 -2.98
CA VAL A 121 -7.93 0.72 -4.42
C VAL A 121 -7.81 -0.75 -4.73
N GLU A 122 -8.65 -1.25 -5.64
CA GLU A 122 -8.60 -2.60 -6.17
C GLU A 122 -8.25 -2.54 -7.66
N TYR A 123 -7.40 -3.46 -8.08
CA TYR A 123 -7.11 -3.70 -9.49
C TYR A 123 -7.19 -5.18 -9.78
N ASP A 124 -7.95 -5.53 -10.81
CA ASP A 124 -8.06 -6.89 -11.31
C ASP A 124 -7.63 -6.94 -12.77
N VAL A 125 -7.00 -8.06 -13.12
CA VAL A 125 -6.60 -8.36 -14.49
C VAL A 125 -6.93 -9.82 -14.80
N VAL A 126 -7.48 -10.02 -15.99
CA VAL A 126 -7.81 -11.35 -16.53
C VAL A 126 -7.14 -11.50 -17.88
N LEU A 127 -6.41 -12.60 -18.09
CA LEU A 127 -5.89 -12.99 -19.38
C LEU A 127 -6.98 -13.69 -20.19
N LYS A 128 -6.96 -13.47 -21.50
CA LYS A 128 -7.82 -14.17 -22.43
C LYS A 128 -7.41 -15.65 -22.50
N ASP A 129 -8.38 -16.54 -22.37
CA ASP A 129 -8.19 -17.99 -22.35
C ASP A 129 -7.27 -18.50 -23.47
N GLY A 130 -6.23 -19.24 -23.08
CA GLY A 130 -5.27 -19.85 -24.00
C GLY A 130 -4.35 -18.85 -24.70
N THR A 131 -4.27 -17.59 -24.23
CA THR A 131 -3.41 -16.56 -24.80
C THR A 131 -2.62 -15.81 -23.73
N GLU A 132 -1.58 -15.11 -24.15
CA GLU A 132 -0.76 -14.22 -23.30
C GLU A 132 -1.30 -12.77 -23.24
N SER A 133 -2.50 -12.55 -23.81
CA SER A 133 -3.11 -11.22 -23.92
C SER A 133 -4.08 -10.98 -22.78
N ILE A 134 -4.16 -9.73 -22.33
CA ILE A 134 -5.15 -9.32 -21.34
C ILE A 134 -6.53 -9.21 -22.01
N GLU A 135 -7.54 -9.79 -21.37
CA GLU A 135 -8.96 -9.67 -21.72
C GLU A 135 -9.59 -8.46 -21.04
N THR A 136 -9.38 -8.32 -19.73
CA THR A 136 -9.96 -7.23 -18.92
C THR A 136 -8.95 -6.67 -17.93
N GLU A 137 -9.01 -5.36 -17.72
CA GLU A 137 -8.40 -4.65 -16.59
C GLU A 137 -9.46 -3.75 -15.96
N SER A 138 -9.66 -3.88 -14.65
CA SER A 138 -10.54 -2.99 -13.87
C SER A 138 -9.74 -2.33 -12.77
N ILE A 139 -10.06 -1.06 -12.50
CA ILE A 139 -9.59 -0.32 -11.33
C ILE A 139 -10.83 0.20 -10.62
N SER A 140 -10.94 -0.05 -9.32
CA SER A 140 -11.94 0.58 -8.47
C SER A 140 -11.26 1.30 -7.30
N ILE A 141 -11.87 2.41 -6.85
CA ILE A 141 -11.43 3.15 -5.67
C ILE A 141 -12.66 3.40 -4.82
N SER A 142 -12.69 2.80 -3.62
CA SER A 142 -13.83 2.82 -2.68
C SER A 142 -15.15 2.47 -3.39
N ASP A 143 -15.17 1.29 -4.01
CA ASP A 143 -16.30 0.72 -4.76
C ASP A 143 -16.74 1.50 -6.01
N THR A 144 -16.02 2.57 -6.38
CA THR A 144 -16.27 3.32 -7.62
C THR A 144 -15.32 2.82 -8.70
N GLU A 145 -15.86 2.31 -9.81
CA GLU A 145 -15.07 1.89 -10.97
C GLU A 145 -14.54 3.09 -11.77
N TYR A 146 -13.29 2.99 -12.21
CA TYR A 146 -12.63 3.99 -13.05
C TYR A 146 -12.25 3.38 -14.40
N ASP A 147 -12.55 4.13 -15.46
CA ASP A 147 -12.21 3.76 -16.83
C ASP A 147 -10.71 3.98 -17.07
N SER A 148 -9.93 2.90 -17.11
CA SER A 148 -8.48 2.92 -17.34
C SER A 148 -8.06 3.65 -18.63
N SER A 149 -8.96 3.78 -19.62
CA SER A 149 -8.66 4.54 -20.85
C SER A 149 -8.61 6.06 -20.64
N LYS A 150 -9.17 6.55 -19.54
CA LYS A 150 -9.10 7.96 -19.11
C LYS A 150 -7.88 8.26 -18.24
N GLY A 151 -6.98 7.29 -18.10
CA GLY A 151 -5.78 7.41 -17.30
C GLY A 151 -5.78 6.51 -16.08
N ARG A 152 -4.60 6.32 -15.50
CA ARG A 152 -4.36 5.39 -14.39
C ARG A 152 -3.55 6.04 -13.26
N VAL A 153 -3.53 7.36 -13.24
CA VAL A 153 -2.96 8.17 -12.17
C VAL A 153 -4.10 8.80 -11.39
N PHE A 154 -4.06 8.67 -10.06
CA PHE A 154 -5.12 9.14 -9.19
C PHE A 154 -4.56 10.03 -8.09
N LEU A 155 -5.15 11.22 -7.92
CA LEU A 155 -4.94 12.07 -6.76
C LEU A 155 -6.06 11.78 -5.76
N ILE A 156 -5.71 11.44 -4.52
CA ILE A 156 -6.68 11.10 -3.48
C ILE A 156 -6.53 12.08 -2.32
N ASP A 157 -7.54 12.91 -2.13
CA ASP A 157 -7.67 13.73 -0.92
C ASP A 157 -8.35 12.93 0.18
N MET A 158 -7.53 12.36 1.05
CA MET A 158 -7.92 11.60 2.23
C MET A 158 -8.45 12.46 3.38
N GLU A 159 -8.32 13.79 3.34
CA GLU A 159 -8.93 14.67 4.35
C GLU A 159 -10.41 14.95 4.06
N ALA A 160 -10.82 14.85 2.79
CA ALA A 160 -12.21 14.93 2.41
C ALA A 160 -13.02 13.77 3.03
N THR A 161 -14.28 14.04 3.38
CA THR A 161 -15.22 13.02 3.88
C THR A 161 -16.45 12.98 2.99
N PRO A 162 -16.63 11.93 2.15
CA PRO A 162 -15.70 10.82 1.91
C PRO A 162 -14.41 11.28 1.18
N PRO A 163 -13.33 10.47 1.17
CA PRO A 163 -12.14 10.77 0.39
C PRO A 163 -12.48 11.11 -1.06
N SER A 164 -11.89 12.18 -1.58
CA SER A 164 -12.14 12.62 -2.95
C SER A 164 -11.06 12.11 -3.89
N VAL A 165 -11.44 11.73 -5.11
CA VAL A 165 -10.55 11.10 -6.08
C VAL A 165 -10.59 11.89 -7.39
N THR A 166 -9.42 12.22 -7.92
CA THR A 166 -9.26 12.83 -9.25
C THR A 166 -8.45 11.89 -10.13
N GLN A 167 -9.04 11.41 -11.23
CA GLN A 167 -8.37 10.60 -12.24
C GLN A 167 -7.69 11.50 -13.28
N LEU A 168 -6.44 11.18 -13.62
CA LEU A 168 -5.63 11.93 -14.58
C LEU A 168 -5.10 11.02 -15.68
N ASN A 169 -5.15 11.53 -16.92
CA ASN A 169 -4.57 10.89 -18.09
C ASN A 169 -3.12 11.33 -18.30
N LEU A 170 -2.20 10.68 -17.57
CA LEU A 170 -0.77 10.92 -17.66
C LEU A 170 -0.05 9.64 -18.09
N ASP A 171 1.04 9.81 -18.85
CA ASP A 171 1.87 8.72 -19.30
C ASP A 171 2.56 8.06 -18.10
N LEU A 172 2.24 6.78 -17.86
CA LEU A 172 2.94 5.98 -16.86
C LEU A 172 4.33 5.59 -17.39
N PRO A 173 5.35 5.47 -16.51
CA PRO A 173 6.69 5.03 -16.92
C PRO A 173 6.64 3.66 -17.61
N ALA A 174 7.29 3.56 -18.78
CA ALA A 174 7.40 2.31 -19.53
C ALA A 174 8.45 1.35 -18.92
N ASP A 175 9.53 1.90 -18.38
CA ASP A 175 10.64 1.12 -17.82
C ASP A 175 10.49 1.00 -16.30
N VAL A 176 9.89 -0.09 -15.85
CA VAL A 176 9.74 -0.38 -14.41
C VAL A 176 10.92 -1.24 -13.94
N PRO A 177 11.76 -0.76 -12.99
CA PRO A 177 12.90 -1.51 -12.50
C PRO A 177 12.47 -2.68 -11.58
N ALA A 178 13.44 -3.41 -11.05
CA ALA A 178 13.18 -4.31 -9.93
C ALA A 178 12.95 -3.49 -8.66
N LEU A 179 11.79 -3.68 -8.02
CA LEU A 179 11.34 -2.86 -6.89
C LEU A 179 11.42 -3.61 -5.54
N LYS A 180 12.27 -4.64 -5.47
CA LYS A 180 12.42 -5.50 -4.28
C LYS A 180 12.97 -4.75 -3.07
N GLU A 181 13.81 -3.75 -3.32
CA GLU A 181 14.43 -2.94 -2.28
C GLU A 181 13.60 -1.68 -2.01
N PRO A 182 13.41 -1.28 -0.73
CA PRO A 182 12.69 -0.05 -0.36
C PRO A 182 13.23 1.19 -1.07
N ASP A 183 14.55 1.32 -1.21
CA ASP A 183 15.18 2.48 -1.88
C ASP A 183 14.86 2.53 -3.37
N ALA A 184 14.81 1.38 -4.06
CA ALA A 184 14.41 1.33 -5.46
C ALA A 184 12.95 1.75 -5.64
N THR A 185 12.07 1.32 -4.72
CA THR A 185 10.66 1.71 -4.70
C THR A 185 10.48 3.20 -4.43
N LYS A 186 11.20 3.73 -3.44
CA LYS A 186 11.23 5.15 -3.12
C LYS A 186 11.68 5.97 -4.34
N GLN A 187 12.83 5.61 -4.91
CA GLN A 187 13.40 6.34 -6.04
C GLN A 187 12.46 6.32 -7.24
N PHE A 188 11.95 5.15 -7.63
CA PHE A 188 11.01 5.03 -8.74
C PHE A 188 9.72 5.82 -8.50
N GLY A 189 9.14 5.74 -7.31
CA GLY A 189 7.95 6.51 -6.94
C GLY A 189 8.19 8.02 -7.00
N GLN A 190 9.29 8.50 -6.43
CA GLN A 190 9.63 9.92 -6.42
C GLN A 190 9.95 10.46 -7.82
N ASP A 191 10.69 9.72 -8.64
CA ASP A 191 10.99 10.12 -10.02
C ASP A 191 9.72 10.20 -10.86
N THR A 192 8.84 9.22 -10.70
CA THR A 192 7.53 9.18 -11.36
C THR A 192 6.66 10.36 -10.94
N LEU A 193 6.54 10.64 -9.63
CA LEU A 193 5.79 11.79 -9.13
C LEU A 193 6.38 13.12 -9.64
N ASN A 194 7.70 13.25 -9.66
CA ASN A 194 8.36 14.45 -10.18
C ASN A 194 8.12 14.65 -11.68
N ALA A 195 8.03 13.57 -12.47
CA ALA A 195 7.63 13.64 -13.87
C ALA A 195 6.17 14.12 -14.00
N PHE A 196 5.25 13.60 -13.18
CA PHE A 196 3.84 14.03 -13.19
C PHE A 196 3.68 15.49 -12.80
N ARG A 197 4.39 15.98 -11.77
CA ARG A 197 4.38 17.41 -11.37
C ARG A 197 4.85 18.33 -12.49
N LYS A 198 5.79 17.88 -13.32
CA LYS A 198 6.26 18.65 -14.48
C LYS A 198 5.25 18.63 -15.63
N ALA A 199 4.56 17.51 -15.81
CA ALA A 199 3.61 17.31 -16.90
C ALA A 199 2.25 17.97 -16.64
N ASP A 200 1.81 18.01 -15.38
CA ASP A 200 0.46 18.42 -15.03
C ASP A 200 0.42 19.33 -13.79
N LYS A 201 -0.19 20.51 -13.96
CA LYS A 201 -0.29 21.53 -12.91
C LYS A 201 -1.15 21.08 -11.72
N SER A 202 -2.20 20.28 -11.95
CA SER A 202 -3.05 19.79 -10.87
C SER A 202 -2.30 18.87 -9.91
N VAL A 203 -1.37 18.06 -10.43
CA VAL A 203 -0.47 17.22 -9.62
C VAL A 203 0.48 18.10 -8.80
N ASP A 204 1.13 19.09 -9.42
CA ASP A 204 2.04 19.98 -8.68
C ASP A 204 1.31 20.80 -7.61
N ASP A 205 0.13 21.35 -7.93
CA ASP A 205 -0.69 22.10 -6.97
C ASP A 205 -1.12 21.20 -5.80
N PHE A 206 -1.54 19.97 -6.07
CA PHE A 206 -1.89 18.98 -5.05
C PHE A 206 -0.70 18.66 -4.14
N CYS A 207 0.46 18.33 -4.71
CA CYS A 207 1.68 18.04 -3.96
C CYS A 207 2.12 19.22 -3.08
N ARG A 208 2.14 20.44 -3.65
CA ARG A 208 2.51 21.64 -2.89
C ARG A 208 1.56 21.92 -1.74
N SER A 209 0.27 21.62 -1.91
CA SER A 209 -0.71 21.80 -0.84
C SER A 209 -0.44 20.89 0.36
N ILE A 210 0.15 19.72 0.13
CA ILE A 210 0.58 18.77 1.17
C ILE A 210 1.87 19.28 1.82
N GLU A 211 2.88 19.57 1.00
CA GLU A 211 4.21 20.04 1.44
C GLU A 211 4.14 21.35 2.25
N ALA A 212 3.15 22.21 1.98
CA ALA A 212 2.95 23.46 2.71
C ALA A 212 2.42 23.26 4.13
N ARG A 213 1.81 22.11 4.45
CA ARG A 213 1.24 21.81 5.78
C ARG A 213 2.26 21.23 6.75
N GLY A 214 3.33 20.64 6.21
CA GLY A 214 4.44 20.08 6.98
C GLY A 214 5.51 21.10 7.39
N LYS A 215 5.34 22.38 7.04
CA LYS A 215 6.22 23.48 7.45
C LYS A 215 5.59 24.27 8.58
#